data_AF-A0A813ZN06-F1
#
_entry.id   AF-A0A813ZN06-F1
#
_cell.length_a   1.000
_cell.length_b   1.000
_cell.length_c   1.000
_cell.angle_alpha   90.00
_cell.angle_beta   90.00
_cell.angle_gamma   90.00
#
_symmetry.space_group_name_H-M   'P 1'
#
loop_
_entity.id
_entity.type
_entity.pdbx_description
1 polymer ?
#
loop_
_entity_poly.entity_id
_entity_poly.type
_entity_poly.pdbx_seq_one_letter_code
_entity_poly.pdbx_strand_id
1 'polypeptide(L)'
;MCNKSDISLWPFMFVLNEIPIEERYSFENVIIAGLCMDIIKYLINSSNGYYSCLRCLRCLQSGKSIPTEKGSTIIYPYKSYNPTGPPRSIGLYRKHFKKCLKKKTMIAGIKDDCILNDLKYYNAIKNTNIDIMHSLFLGVMKKFFEYWFEHPSSNTYSLKNFLKELDDRLLSIKPPSYVSSLPRSLTKWRKWKSHDFMNFTIHFSLITFSNLMPIEYFHNYMLFVIAIENLFRKEIDKNNLQKIQKCIELFVSQLAKLYNPNIMKSGIHELLHLTDLTNDFGPLNNINCFPFEELNRKITSLIHG
;
A
#
# COMPACT_ATOMS: atom_id res chain seq x y z
N MET A 1 -12.63 27.78 22.22
CA MET A 1 -11.21 27.36 22.12
C MET A 1 -11.20 25.89 21.75
N CYS A 2 -10.79 25.53 20.53
CA CYS A 2 -10.69 24.14 20.08
C CYS A 2 -9.39 23.53 20.65
N ASN A 3 -9.47 22.35 21.27
CA ASN A 3 -8.30 21.64 21.78
C ASN A 3 -7.41 21.16 20.61
N LYS A 4 -6.10 21.09 20.82
CA LYS A 4 -5.08 20.65 19.83
C LYS A 4 -5.34 19.23 19.29
N SER A 5 -6.16 18.42 19.98
CA SER A 5 -6.62 17.09 19.58
C SER A 5 -7.72 17.09 18.52
N ASP A 6 -8.42 18.22 18.33
CA ASP A 6 -9.66 18.28 17.55
C ASP A 6 -9.45 18.87 16.16
N ILE A 7 -8.26 19.40 15.88
CA ILE A 7 -7.92 19.99 14.58
C ILE A 7 -7.01 19.03 13.82
N SER A 8 -7.60 18.26 12.90
CA SER A 8 -6.83 17.49 11.92
C SER A 8 -6.61 18.32 10.65
N LEU A 9 -5.35 18.66 10.37
CA LEU A 9 -4.94 19.27 9.11
C LEU A 9 -4.53 18.15 8.15
N TRP A 10 -5.26 18.01 7.05
CA TRP A 10 -4.94 17.03 6.01
C TRP A 10 -4.47 17.76 4.75
N PRO A 11 -3.24 17.50 4.27
CA PRO A 11 -2.78 18.03 3.01
C PRO A 11 -3.43 17.25 1.84
N PHE A 12 -3.96 17.99 0.87
CA PHE A 12 -4.36 17.50 -0.44
C PHE A 12 -3.31 17.95 -1.44
N MET A 13 -2.92 17.01 -2.28
CA MET A 13 -2.11 17.29 -3.44
C MET A 13 -3.04 17.37 -4.65
N PHE A 14 -3.12 18.55 -5.24
CA PHE A 14 -3.73 18.73 -6.54
C PHE A 14 -2.63 18.88 -7.58
N VAL A 15 -2.75 18.08 -8.63
CA VAL A 15 -1.84 18.09 -9.77
C VAL A 15 -2.65 18.42 -11.01
N LEU A 16 -2.10 19.30 -11.86
CA LEU A 16 -2.69 19.65 -13.13
C LEU A 16 -2.46 18.51 -14.12
N ASN A 17 -3.55 17.91 -14.61
CA ASN A 17 -3.48 16.75 -15.51
C ASN A 17 -2.93 17.12 -16.89
N GLU A 18 -2.97 18.41 -17.26
CA GLU A 18 -2.48 18.98 -18.51
C GLU A 18 -0.95 18.97 -18.61
N ILE A 19 -0.23 18.87 -17.49
CA ILE A 19 1.23 18.81 -17.44
C ILE A 19 1.71 17.40 -17.87
N PRO A 20 2.85 17.25 -18.56
CA PRO A 20 3.46 15.94 -18.82
C PRO A 20 3.68 15.14 -17.53
N ILE A 21 3.48 13.81 -17.59
CA ILE A 21 3.51 12.94 -16.40
C ILE A 21 4.83 13.01 -15.62
N GLU A 22 5.93 13.23 -16.34
CA GLU A 22 7.29 13.37 -15.82
C GLU A 22 7.44 14.60 -14.90
N GLU A 23 6.69 15.66 -15.19
CA GLU A 23 6.79 16.97 -14.54
C GLU A 23 5.65 17.25 -13.56
N ARG A 24 4.55 16.49 -13.65
CA ARG A 24 3.33 16.63 -12.85
C ARG A 24 3.58 16.71 -11.35
N TYR A 25 4.52 15.93 -10.84
CA TYR A 25 4.81 15.80 -9.40
C TYR A 25 6.02 16.61 -8.94
N SER A 26 6.58 17.45 -9.80
CA SER A 26 7.58 18.45 -9.40
C SER A 26 6.95 19.46 -8.43
N PHE A 27 7.72 19.91 -7.44
CA PHE A 27 7.24 20.82 -6.40
C PHE A 27 6.56 22.08 -6.96
N GLU A 28 7.05 22.60 -8.09
CA GLU A 28 6.51 23.78 -8.77
C GLU A 28 5.12 23.56 -9.40
N ASN A 29 4.78 22.30 -9.71
CA ASN A 29 3.57 21.90 -10.42
C ASN A 29 2.48 21.31 -9.51
N VAL A 30 2.78 21.26 -8.20
CA VAL A 30 1.94 20.66 -7.18
C VAL A 30 1.29 21.75 -6.34
N ILE A 31 -0.05 21.78 -6.34
CA ILE A 31 -0.81 22.63 -5.41
C ILE A 31 -1.02 21.83 -4.12
N ILE A 32 -0.40 22.30 -3.04
CA ILE A 32 -0.63 21.77 -1.69
C ILE A 32 -1.76 22.59 -1.07
N ALA A 33 -2.91 21.96 -0.84
CA ALA A 33 -4.03 22.56 -0.13
C ALA A 33 -4.21 21.87 1.22
N GLY A 34 -4.17 22.61 2.33
CA GLY A 34 -4.52 22.08 3.64
C GLY A 34 -6.01 22.23 3.89
N LEU A 35 -6.74 21.13 4.09
CA LEU A 35 -8.09 21.19 4.64
C LEU A 35 -8.02 21.07 6.15
N CYS A 36 -8.38 22.15 6.83
CA CYS A 36 -8.46 22.25 8.29
C CYS A 36 -9.91 22.04 8.71
N MET A 37 -10.39 20.80 8.72
CA MET A 37 -11.76 20.46 9.16
C MET A 37 -11.90 18.96 9.49
N ASP A 38 -12.83 18.63 10.39
CA ASP A 38 -13.30 17.26 10.71
C ASP A 38 -13.91 16.48 9.52
N ILE A 39 -14.03 17.12 8.35
CA ILE A 39 -14.69 16.64 7.13
C ILE A 39 -13.94 15.45 6.49
N ILE A 40 -12.70 15.15 6.91
CA ILE A 40 -11.84 14.15 6.25
C ILE A 40 -11.76 12.84 7.04
N LYS A 41 -12.68 12.60 7.98
CA LYS A 41 -12.93 11.21 8.41
C LYS A 41 -13.48 10.33 7.27
N TYR A 42 -13.96 10.93 6.17
CA TYR A 42 -14.76 10.28 5.14
C TYR A 42 -14.02 9.96 3.83
N LEU A 43 -12.86 10.59 3.57
CA LEU A 43 -12.12 10.44 2.31
C LEU A 43 -11.25 9.17 2.24
N ILE A 44 -10.73 8.70 3.37
CA ILE A 44 -9.72 7.62 3.42
C ILE A 44 -10.20 6.37 4.17
N ASN A 45 -11.40 6.40 4.77
CA ASN A 45 -12.02 5.25 5.45
C ASN A 45 -13.12 4.58 4.60
N SER A 46 -12.86 4.27 3.34
CA SER A 46 -13.47 3.08 2.73
C SER A 46 -12.65 1.89 3.24
N SER A 47 -13.15 0.86 3.90
CA SER A 47 -14.43 0.17 3.85
C SER A 47 -14.43 -0.90 4.97
N ASN A 48 -15.53 -1.65 5.13
CA ASN A 48 -15.53 -2.94 5.83
C ASN A 48 -15.40 -4.00 4.71
N GLY A 49 -14.38 -4.85 4.79
CA GLY A 49 -13.76 -5.52 3.65
C GLY A 49 -14.55 -6.53 2.83
N TYR A 50 -15.88 -6.52 2.82
CA TYR A 50 -16.71 -7.53 2.15
C TYR A 50 -16.88 -7.26 0.64
N TYR A 51 -17.00 -6.00 0.24
CA TYR A 51 -17.25 -5.64 -1.16
C TYR A 51 -16.20 -4.64 -1.64
N SER A 52 -15.40 -5.03 -2.63
CA SER A 52 -14.22 -4.34 -3.18
C SER A 52 -13.04 -4.24 -2.23
N CYS A 53 -11.86 -4.53 -2.79
CA CYS A 53 -10.60 -4.42 -2.08
C CYS A 53 -10.49 -3.04 -1.41
N LEU A 54 -10.18 -3.05 -0.10
CA LEU A 54 -10.56 -2.00 0.84
C LEU A 54 -10.20 -0.57 0.43
N ARG A 55 -9.08 -0.41 -0.31
CA ARG A 55 -8.59 0.87 -0.84
C ARG A 55 -8.52 0.91 -2.38
N CYS A 56 -8.92 -0.17 -3.05
CA CYS A 56 -8.88 -0.28 -4.50
C CYS A 56 -10.23 0.15 -5.10
N LEU A 57 -10.32 1.43 -5.49
CA LEU A 57 -11.44 1.93 -6.29
C LEU A 57 -11.46 1.38 -7.73
N ARG A 58 -10.41 0.67 -8.16
CA ARG A 58 -10.25 0.17 -9.53
C ARG A 58 -11.02 -1.10 -9.84
N CYS A 59 -11.37 -1.90 -8.82
CA CYS A 59 -12.07 -3.18 -9.02
C CYS A 59 -13.33 -3.33 -8.17
N LEU A 60 -14.08 -4.38 -8.49
CA LEU A 60 -15.29 -4.83 -7.79
C LEU A 60 -15.12 -6.26 -7.25
N GLN A 61 -13.88 -6.73 -7.10
CA GLN A 61 -13.62 -8.06 -6.54
C GLN A 61 -14.17 -8.13 -5.10
N SER A 62 -15.08 -9.07 -4.85
CA SER A 62 -15.59 -9.33 -3.51
C SER A 62 -14.57 -10.06 -2.66
N GLY A 63 -14.55 -9.72 -1.37
CA GLY A 63 -13.84 -10.49 -0.37
C GLY A 63 -14.64 -11.75 0.01
N LYS A 64 -13.94 -12.73 0.57
CA LYS A 64 -14.52 -13.92 1.19
C LYS A 64 -14.28 -13.86 2.69
N SER A 65 -15.34 -13.94 3.48
CA SER A 65 -15.20 -14.08 4.93
C SER A 65 -14.75 -15.51 5.27
N ILE A 66 -13.72 -15.62 6.10
CA ILE A 66 -13.25 -16.90 6.64
C ILE A 66 -13.28 -16.84 8.18
N PRO A 67 -13.61 -17.95 8.87
CA PRO A 67 -13.55 -18.01 10.32
C PRO A 67 -12.11 -17.92 10.81
N THR A 68 -11.94 -17.38 12.02
CA THR A 68 -10.69 -17.25 12.76
C THR A 68 -10.97 -17.54 14.24
N GLU A 69 -9.94 -17.80 15.04
CA GLU A 69 -10.09 -18.03 16.49
C GLU A 69 -10.85 -16.92 17.22
N LYS A 70 -10.74 -15.66 16.74
CA LYS A 70 -11.34 -14.47 17.35
C LYS A 70 -12.53 -13.88 16.55
N GLY A 71 -13.18 -14.68 15.71
CA GLY A 71 -14.33 -14.25 14.92
C GLY A 71 -14.17 -14.57 13.44
N SER A 72 -14.35 -13.60 12.56
CA SER A 72 -14.13 -13.78 11.12
C SER A 72 -13.27 -12.68 10.55
N THR A 73 -12.61 -12.99 9.44
CA THR A 73 -11.80 -12.02 8.74
C THR A 73 -12.01 -12.17 7.24
N ILE A 74 -11.84 -11.06 6.53
CA ILE A 74 -12.08 -11.06 5.10
C ILE A 74 -10.76 -11.20 4.36
N ILE A 75 -10.78 -12.06 3.34
CA ILE A 75 -9.66 -12.33 2.44
C ILE A 75 -10.08 -12.07 1.00
N TYR A 76 -9.10 -11.87 0.13
CA TYR A 76 -9.23 -11.65 -1.30
C TYR A 76 -8.48 -12.78 -2.01
N PRO A 77 -9.12 -13.95 -2.21
CA PRO A 77 -8.47 -15.07 -2.88
C PRO A 77 -7.99 -14.67 -4.27
N TYR A 78 -6.81 -15.16 -4.67
CA TYR A 78 -6.30 -14.94 -6.01
C TYR A 78 -7.20 -15.61 -7.04
N LYS A 79 -7.54 -14.89 -8.12
CA LYS A 79 -8.39 -15.36 -9.21
C LYS A 79 -7.58 -15.39 -10.49
N SER A 80 -7.05 -16.55 -10.86
CA SER A 80 -6.18 -16.69 -12.05
C SER A 80 -6.84 -16.23 -13.35
N TYR A 81 -8.15 -16.40 -13.49
CA TYR A 81 -8.91 -15.99 -14.67
C TYR A 81 -9.16 -14.48 -14.75
N ASN A 82 -9.06 -13.75 -13.63
CA ASN A 82 -9.27 -12.31 -13.58
C ASN A 82 -8.60 -11.71 -12.32
N PRO A 83 -7.25 -11.57 -12.31
CA PRO A 83 -6.51 -11.17 -11.12
C PRO A 83 -6.88 -9.79 -10.60
N THR A 84 -7.13 -8.84 -11.51
CA THR A 84 -7.38 -7.42 -11.20
C THR A 84 -8.87 -7.07 -11.16
N GLY A 85 -9.79 -8.01 -11.36
CA GLY A 85 -11.16 -7.67 -11.76
C GLY A 85 -12.31 -8.28 -10.95
N PRO A 86 -13.56 -7.93 -11.33
CA PRO A 86 -13.92 -7.09 -12.48
C PRO A 86 -13.64 -5.59 -12.27
N PRO A 87 -13.33 -4.82 -13.34
CA PRO A 87 -13.00 -3.40 -13.23
C PRO A 87 -14.22 -2.56 -12.82
N ARG A 88 -13.96 -1.50 -12.04
CA ARG A 88 -14.97 -0.49 -11.71
C ARG A 88 -14.91 0.64 -12.72
N SER A 89 -16.01 0.89 -13.42
CA SER A 89 -16.15 2.08 -14.27
C SER A 89 -16.67 3.27 -13.48
N ILE A 90 -16.44 4.50 -13.97
CA ILE A 90 -16.95 5.72 -13.34
C ILE A 90 -18.48 5.73 -13.27
N GLY A 91 -19.15 5.14 -14.26
CA GLY A 91 -20.61 4.96 -14.25
C GLY A 91 -21.06 4.03 -13.11
N LEU A 92 -20.36 2.91 -12.92
CA LEU A 92 -20.64 2.00 -11.80
C LEU A 92 -20.34 2.64 -10.46
N TYR A 93 -19.22 3.37 -10.34
CA TYR A 93 -18.91 4.14 -9.13
C TYR A 93 -20.05 5.11 -8.79
N ARG A 94 -20.47 5.95 -9.75
CA ARG A 94 -21.59 6.91 -9.53
C ARG A 94 -22.90 6.22 -9.16
N LYS A 95 -23.20 5.06 -9.76
CA LYS A 95 -24.39 4.26 -9.42
C LYS A 95 -24.31 3.71 -7.99
N HIS A 96 -23.17 3.14 -7.61
CA HIS A 96 -22.95 2.62 -6.25
C HIS A 96 -22.96 3.74 -5.22
N PHE A 97 -22.36 4.88 -5.54
CA PHE A 97 -22.34 6.08 -4.73
C PHE A 97 -23.76 6.61 -4.46
N LYS A 98 -24.58 6.82 -5.50
CA LYS A 98 -25.99 7.21 -5.34
C LYS A 98 -26.78 6.22 -4.49
N LYS A 99 -26.52 4.92 -4.65
CA LYS A 99 -27.16 3.86 -3.84
C LYS A 99 -26.71 3.92 -2.38
N CYS A 100 -25.43 4.20 -2.13
CA CYS A 100 -24.85 4.38 -0.80
C CYS A 100 -25.55 5.52 -0.06
N LEU A 101 -25.64 6.71 -0.68
CA LEU A 101 -26.32 7.87 -0.10
C LEU A 101 -27.80 7.60 0.17
N LYS A 102 -28.51 7.00 -0.79
CA LYS A 102 -29.94 6.69 -0.63
C LYS A 102 -30.20 5.69 0.50
N LYS A 103 -29.35 4.66 0.63
CA LYS A 103 -29.54 3.59 1.61
C LYS A 103 -28.85 3.86 2.95
N LYS A 104 -28.01 4.89 3.05
CA LYS A 104 -27.15 5.16 4.21
C LYS A 104 -26.38 3.92 4.70
N THR A 105 -25.93 3.10 3.74
CA THR A 105 -25.20 1.85 3.98
C THR A 105 -24.11 1.68 2.95
N MET A 106 -23.06 0.95 3.32
CA MET A 106 -21.92 0.73 2.43
C MET A 106 -22.31 -0.06 1.18
N ILE A 107 -21.94 0.43 0.01
CA ILE A 107 -22.20 -0.22 -1.28
C ILE A 107 -20.89 -0.33 -2.06
N ALA A 108 -20.44 -1.56 -2.36
CA ALA A 108 -19.23 -1.82 -3.16
C ALA A 108 -18.01 -1.01 -2.67
N GLY A 109 -17.78 -1.04 -1.35
CA GLY A 109 -16.68 -0.35 -0.67
C GLY A 109 -16.87 1.16 -0.49
N ILE A 110 -17.89 1.76 -1.09
CA ILE A 110 -18.22 3.18 -0.88
C ILE A 110 -18.99 3.29 0.43
N LYS A 111 -18.48 4.12 1.36
CA LYS A 111 -19.05 4.29 2.70
C LYS A 111 -19.92 5.53 2.83
N ASP A 112 -19.46 6.66 2.31
CA ASP A 112 -20.11 7.96 2.47
C ASP A 112 -19.77 8.90 1.31
N ASP A 113 -20.30 10.12 1.36
CA ASP A 113 -19.95 11.20 0.47
C ASP A 113 -18.53 11.74 0.67
N CYS A 114 -17.98 12.23 -0.42
CA CYS A 114 -16.69 12.87 -0.51
C CYS A 114 -16.88 14.16 -1.31
N ILE A 115 -16.49 15.30 -0.72
CA ILE A 115 -16.59 16.61 -1.36
C ILE A 115 -15.88 16.69 -2.74
N LEU A 116 -14.89 15.83 -2.98
CA LEU A 116 -14.23 15.76 -4.29
C LEU A 116 -15.19 15.27 -5.39
N ASN A 117 -16.26 14.55 -5.06
CA ASN A 117 -17.28 14.12 -6.02
C ASN A 117 -18.03 15.29 -6.67
N ASP A 118 -18.04 16.45 -6.03
CA ASP A 118 -18.68 17.67 -6.55
C ASP A 118 -17.80 18.40 -7.58
N LEU A 119 -16.50 18.06 -7.65
CA LEU A 119 -15.59 18.66 -8.61
C LEU A 119 -15.92 18.14 -10.03
N LYS A 120 -16.20 19.07 -10.94
CA LYS A 120 -16.61 18.80 -12.33
C LYS A 120 -15.72 17.78 -13.06
N TYR A 121 -14.41 17.81 -12.80
CA TYR A 121 -13.42 16.98 -13.49
C TYR A 121 -12.84 15.85 -12.64
N TYR A 122 -13.36 15.62 -11.43
CA TYR A 122 -12.86 14.55 -10.58
C TYR A 122 -13.41 13.18 -11.00
N ASN A 123 -12.50 12.25 -11.25
CA ASN A 123 -12.78 10.85 -11.48
C ASN A 123 -12.16 10.01 -10.36
N ALA A 124 -12.99 9.59 -9.40
CA ALA A 124 -12.55 8.82 -8.24
C ALA A 124 -11.75 7.54 -8.57
N ILE A 125 -11.87 6.97 -9.77
CA ILE A 125 -11.09 5.78 -10.14
C ILE A 125 -9.71 6.16 -10.67
N LYS A 126 -9.63 7.22 -11.47
CA LYS A 126 -8.39 7.67 -12.13
C LYS A 126 -7.59 8.68 -11.33
N ASN A 127 -8.22 9.40 -10.40
CA ASN A 127 -7.61 10.49 -9.64
C ASN A 127 -7.38 10.14 -8.16
N THR A 128 -7.72 8.92 -7.74
CA THR A 128 -7.41 8.43 -6.39
C THR A 128 -6.28 7.41 -6.48
N ASN A 129 -5.19 7.70 -5.78
CA ASN A 129 -4.03 6.82 -5.69
C ASN A 129 -4.17 5.84 -4.52
N ILE A 130 -3.48 4.70 -4.60
CA ILE A 130 -3.28 3.82 -3.43
C ILE A 130 -2.11 4.39 -2.64
N ASP A 131 -2.31 4.64 -1.36
CA ASP A 131 -1.23 5.03 -0.45
C ASP A 131 -0.26 3.85 -0.27
N ILE A 132 0.82 3.85 -1.06
CA ILE A 132 1.86 2.81 -1.04
C ILE A 132 2.53 2.74 0.32
N MET A 133 2.75 3.89 0.96
CA MET A 133 3.45 3.96 2.23
C MET A 133 2.69 3.20 3.33
N HIS A 134 1.37 3.40 3.39
CA HIS A 134 0.53 2.70 4.36
C HIS A 134 0.11 1.30 3.91
N SER A 135 -0.24 1.12 2.63
CA SER A 135 -0.76 -0.16 2.14
C SER A 135 0.34 -1.20 1.93
N LEU A 136 1.43 -0.83 1.24
CA LEU A 136 2.53 -1.74 0.95
C LEU A 136 3.43 -1.92 2.18
N PHE A 137 4.01 -0.83 2.70
CA PHE A 137 5.05 -0.95 3.73
C PHE A 137 4.47 -1.17 5.14
N LEU A 138 3.49 -0.37 5.57
CA LEU A 138 2.85 -0.57 6.89
C LEU A 138 1.75 -1.63 6.89
N GLY A 139 1.26 -2.04 5.72
CA GLY A 139 0.22 -3.07 5.55
C GLY A 139 0.83 -4.42 5.20
N VAL A 140 1.25 -4.59 3.94
CA VAL A 140 1.76 -5.87 3.42
C VAL A 140 3.05 -6.31 4.13
N MET A 141 4.08 -5.45 4.18
CA MET A 141 5.36 -5.82 4.80
C MET A 141 5.23 -6.05 6.30
N LYS A 142 4.49 -5.20 7.01
CA LYS A 142 4.18 -5.45 8.43
C LYS A 142 3.50 -6.80 8.63
N LYS A 143 2.56 -7.18 7.74
CA LYS A 143 1.90 -8.48 7.79
C LYS A 143 2.87 -9.63 7.54
N PHE A 144 3.81 -9.50 6.61
CA PHE A 144 4.87 -10.48 6.42
C PHE A 144 5.73 -10.67 7.68
N PHE A 145 6.08 -9.58 8.37
CA PHE A 145 6.84 -9.65 9.61
C PHE A 145 6.08 -10.38 10.73
N GLU A 146 4.75 -10.19 10.83
CA GLU A 146 3.91 -10.98 11.75
C GLU A 146 4.02 -12.49 11.43
N TYR A 147 3.95 -12.85 10.14
CA TYR A 147 4.09 -14.26 9.72
C TYR A 147 5.49 -14.82 9.97
N TRP A 148 6.54 -14.06 9.69
CA TRP A 148 7.91 -14.54 9.84
C TRP A 148 8.36 -14.59 11.30
N PHE A 149 7.89 -13.69 12.17
CA PHE A 149 8.46 -13.53 13.52
C PHE A 149 7.49 -13.74 14.68
N GLU A 150 6.18 -13.77 14.45
CA GLU A 150 5.18 -13.99 15.52
C GLU A 150 4.52 -15.38 15.44
N HIS A 151 4.32 -15.91 14.23
CA HIS A 151 3.71 -17.23 14.07
C HIS A 151 4.61 -18.34 14.64
N PRO A 152 4.01 -19.46 15.09
CA PRO A 152 4.75 -20.60 15.65
C PRO A 152 5.89 -21.07 14.73
N SER A 153 7.04 -21.39 15.31
CA SER A 153 8.23 -21.88 14.59
C SER A 153 8.00 -23.20 13.83
N SER A 154 6.89 -23.89 14.10
CA SER A 154 6.46 -25.08 13.35
C SER A 154 5.95 -24.77 11.94
N ASN A 155 5.59 -23.52 11.66
CA ASN A 155 5.22 -23.12 10.31
C ASN A 155 6.47 -22.97 9.44
N THR A 156 6.45 -23.53 8.23
CA THR A 156 7.60 -23.49 7.30
C THR A 156 8.07 -22.06 6.99
N TYR A 157 7.15 -21.10 6.90
CA TYR A 157 7.49 -19.69 6.65
C TYR A 157 8.02 -18.94 7.88
N SER A 158 7.99 -19.52 9.08
CA SER A 158 8.41 -18.83 10.29
C SER A 158 9.95 -18.77 10.35
N LEU A 159 10.47 -17.56 10.53
CA LEU A 159 11.88 -17.25 10.70
C LEU A 159 12.23 -16.94 12.16
N LYS A 160 11.30 -17.20 13.09
CA LYS A 160 11.45 -16.86 14.51
C LYS A 160 12.72 -17.44 15.14
N ASN A 161 13.09 -18.66 14.78
CA ASN A 161 14.30 -19.33 15.28
C ASN A 161 15.60 -18.69 14.75
N PHE A 162 15.53 -18.04 13.58
CA PHE A 162 16.65 -17.36 12.95
C PHE A 162 16.71 -15.87 13.29
N LEU A 163 15.80 -15.35 14.14
CA LEU A 163 15.68 -13.91 14.39
C LEU A 163 17.00 -13.26 14.83
N LYS A 164 17.77 -13.91 15.71
CA LYS A 164 19.07 -13.38 16.16
C LYS A 164 20.07 -13.30 15.01
N GLU A 165 20.22 -14.39 14.26
CA GLU A 165 21.14 -14.43 13.11
C GLU A 165 20.75 -13.41 12.03
N LEU A 166 19.45 -13.29 11.75
CA LEU A 166 18.91 -12.30 10.82
C LEU A 166 19.17 -10.86 11.28
N ASP A 167 19.04 -10.59 12.59
CA ASP A 167 19.27 -9.26 13.15
C ASP A 167 20.76 -8.89 13.07
N ASP A 168 21.64 -9.80 13.49
CA ASP A 168 23.09 -9.62 13.44
C ASP A 168 23.55 -9.40 11.98
N ARG A 169 23.01 -10.18 11.04
CA ARG A 169 23.28 -10.03 9.61
C ARG A 169 22.81 -8.69 9.09
N LEU A 170 21.58 -8.29 9.36
CA LEU A 170 21.01 -7.01 8.93
C LEU A 170 21.86 -5.83 9.44
N LEU A 171 22.25 -5.84 10.72
CA LEU A 171 23.03 -4.79 11.35
C LEU A 171 24.49 -4.75 10.84
N SER A 172 25.01 -5.85 10.30
CA SER A 172 26.33 -5.88 9.68
C SER A 172 26.40 -5.24 8.29
N ILE A 173 25.25 -5.01 7.63
CA ILE A 173 25.20 -4.45 6.29
C ILE A 173 25.63 -2.97 6.33
N LYS A 174 26.65 -2.65 5.54
CA LYS A 174 27.08 -1.26 5.30
C LYS A 174 26.44 -0.78 4.00
N PRO A 175 25.38 0.04 4.05
CA PRO A 175 24.75 0.53 2.85
C PRO A 175 25.66 1.49 2.06
N PRO A 176 25.51 1.56 0.73
CA PRO A 176 26.10 2.62 -0.07
C PRO A 176 25.60 4.01 0.34
N SER A 177 26.35 5.06 0.00
CA SER A 177 26.07 6.45 0.41
C SER A 177 24.72 7.00 -0.05
N TYR A 178 24.13 6.45 -1.11
CA TYR A 178 22.82 6.88 -1.61
C TYR A 178 21.64 6.38 -0.75
N VAL A 179 21.85 5.37 0.11
CA VAL A 179 20.82 4.91 1.06
C VAL A 179 20.96 5.75 2.33
N SER A 180 19.99 6.63 2.55
CA SER A 180 20.04 7.67 3.59
C SER A 180 19.94 7.15 5.04
N SER A 181 19.70 5.86 5.26
CA SER A 181 19.44 5.31 6.59
C SER A 181 20.12 3.97 6.80
N LEU A 182 20.77 3.82 7.95
CA LEU A 182 21.30 2.54 8.41
C LEU A 182 20.15 1.57 8.73
N PRO A 183 20.36 0.27 8.51
CA PRO A 183 19.37 -0.73 8.88
C PRO A 183 19.10 -0.69 10.39
N ARG A 184 17.81 -0.76 10.76
CA ARG A 184 17.39 -0.85 12.16
C ARG A 184 17.23 -2.31 12.55
N SER A 185 17.42 -2.63 13.84
CA SER A 185 17.23 -3.98 14.36
C SER A 185 15.82 -4.52 14.09
N LEU A 186 15.75 -5.76 13.58
CA LEU A 186 14.55 -6.58 13.40
C LEU A 186 13.83 -6.78 14.73
N THR A 187 14.52 -6.90 15.86
CA THR A 187 13.84 -7.08 17.16
C THR A 187 12.89 -5.91 17.50
N LYS A 188 13.14 -4.73 16.92
CA LYS A 188 12.36 -3.51 17.10
C LYS A 188 11.40 -3.23 15.94
N TRP A 189 11.13 -4.20 15.07
CA TRP A 189 10.30 -4.02 13.87
C TRP A 189 8.91 -3.42 14.16
N ARG A 190 8.33 -3.68 15.34
CA ARG A 190 7.03 -3.09 15.73
C ARG A 190 7.05 -1.56 15.85
N LYS A 191 8.23 -0.97 16.05
CA LYS A 191 8.45 0.49 16.11
C LYS A 191 8.95 1.06 14.78
N TRP A 192 9.07 0.23 13.74
CA TRP A 192 9.47 0.70 12.42
C TRP A 192 8.37 1.55 11.80
N LYS A 193 8.80 2.63 11.16
CA LYS A 193 7.96 3.47 10.31
C LYS A 193 7.95 2.90 8.89
N SER A 194 7.07 3.44 8.06
CA SER A 194 6.98 3.10 6.64
C SER A 194 8.34 3.17 5.91
N HIS A 195 9.17 4.17 6.22
CA HIS A 195 10.50 4.36 5.62
C HIS A 195 11.47 3.24 6.00
N ASP A 196 11.41 2.77 7.26
CA ASP A 196 12.23 1.65 7.73
C ASP A 196 11.86 0.36 6.98
N PHE A 197 10.56 0.10 6.80
CA PHE A 197 10.08 -1.03 6.01
C PHE A 197 10.44 -0.92 4.54
N MET A 198 10.33 0.26 3.93
CA MET A 198 10.73 0.49 2.55
C MET A 198 12.21 0.16 2.33
N ASN A 199 13.09 0.76 3.13
CA ASN A 199 14.53 0.52 3.02
C ASN A 199 14.87 -0.96 3.26
N PHE A 200 14.23 -1.58 4.25
CA PHE A 200 14.40 -3.01 4.47
C PHE A 200 14.00 -3.81 3.23
N THR A 201 12.79 -3.60 2.69
CA THR A 201 12.29 -4.32 1.52
C THR A 201 13.23 -4.17 0.32
N ILE A 202 13.56 -2.93 -0.06
CA ILE A 202 14.28 -2.66 -1.30
C ILE A 202 15.78 -2.97 -1.18
N HIS A 203 16.43 -2.63 -0.07
CA HIS A 203 17.90 -2.65 0.01
C HIS A 203 18.46 -3.82 0.81
N PHE A 204 17.75 -4.31 1.83
CA PHE A 204 18.36 -5.19 2.83
C PHE A 204 17.76 -6.60 2.86
N SER A 205 16.49 -6.75 2.49
CA SER A 205 15.70 -7.93 2.82
C SER A 205 16.19 -9.20 2.14
N LEU A 206 16.57 -9.14 0.86
CA LEU A 206 17.06 -10.33 0.13
C LEU A 206 18.39 -10.84 0.68
N ILE A 207 19.31 -9.93 1.00
CA ILE A 207 20.61 -10.26 1.60
C ILE A 207 20.38 -10.84 3.01
N THR A 208 19.48 -10.23 3.77
CA THR A 208 19.15 -10.64 5.13
C THR A 208 18.58 -12.05 5.14
N PHE A 209 17.63 -12.36 4.26
CA PHE A 209 16.94 -13.67 4.23
C PHE A 209 17.66 -14.77 3.44
N SER A 210 18.69 -14.41 2.67
CA SER A 210 19.44 -15.37 1.85
C SER A 210 19.91 -16.58 2.65
N ASN A 211 19.66 -17.78 2.12
CA ASN A 211 20.03 -19.08 2.73
C ASN A 211 19.41 -19.39 4.11
N LEU A 212 18.55 -18.51 4.66
CA LEU A 212 17.85 -18.73 5.94
C LEU A 212 16.34 -18.92 5.77
N MET A 213 15.73 -18.22 4.82
CA MET A 213 14.34 -18.46 4.44
C MET A 213 14.27 -19.68 3.52
N PRO A 214 13.28 -20.60 3.70
CA PRO A 214 13.17 -21.75 2.81
C PRO A 214 12.96 -21.33 1.37
N ILE A 215 13.57 -22.07 0.45
CA ILE A 215 13.82 -21.62 -0.93
C ILE A 215 12.55 -21.19 -1.69
N GLU A 216 11.43 -21.89 -1.53
CA GLU A 216 10.16 -21.55 -2.19
C GLU A 216 9.60 -20.21 -1.71
N TYR A 217 9.69 -19.94 -0.41
CA TYR A 217 9.27 -18.66 0.18
C TYR A 217 10.21 -17.54 -0.20
N PHE A 218 11.51 -17.81 -0.26
CA PHE A 218 12.52 -16.84 -0.69
C PHE A 218 12.34 -16.46 -2.17
N HIS A 219 12.11 -17.44 -3.05
CA HIS A 219 11.81 -17.22 -4.46
C HIS A 219 10.52 -16.40 -4.65
N ASN A 220 9.48 -16.73 -3.90
CA ASN A 220 8.24 -15.95 -3.92
C ASN A 220 8.49 -14.50 -3.46
N TYR A 221 9.19 -14.31 -2.34
CA TYR A 221 9.50 -12.97 -1.83
C TYR A 221 10.43 -12.17 -2.76
N MET A 222 11.35 -12.83 -3.48
CA MET A 222 12.16 -12.18 -4.52
C MET A 222 11.31 -11.61 -5.65
N LEU A 223 10.26 -12.30 -6.12
CA LEU A 223 9.33 -11.75 -7.12
C LEU A 223 8.70 -10.43 -6.64
N PHE A 224 8.33 -10.38 -5.36
CA PHE A 224 7.81 -9.17 -4.74
C PHE A 224 8.85 -8.06 -4.68
N VAL A 225 10.06 -8.32 -4.17
CA VAL A 225 11.11 -7.29 -4.07
C VAL A 225 11.49 -6.76 -5.45
N ILE A 226 11.68 -7.63 -6.45
CA ILE A 226 11.99 -7.25 -7.83
C ILE A 226 10.88 -6.34 -8.39
N ALA A 227 9.61 -6.72 -8.20
CA ALA A 227 8.50 -5.90 -8.69
C ALA A 227 8.48 -4.51 -8.04
N ILE A 228 8.61 -4.43 -6.71
CA ILE A 228 8.59 -3.16 -5.98
C ILE A 228 9.80 -2.29 -6.33
N GLU A 229 11.01 -2.85 -6.36
CA GLU A 229 12.22 -2.10 -6.72
C GLU A 229 12.09 -1.49 -8.13
N ASN A 230 11.59 -2.25 -9.10
CA ASN A 230 11.41 -1.76 -10.46
C ASN A 230 10.31 -0.69 -10.57
N LEU A 231 9.26 -0.75 -9.74
CA LEU A 231 8.22 0.27 -9.66
C LEU A 231 8.71 1.59 -9.03
N PHE A 232 9.82 1.55 -8.29
CA PHE A 232 10.45 2.72 -7.67
C PHE A 232 11.53 3.37 -8.54
N ARG A 233 11.80 2.85 -9.74
CA ARG A 233 12.74 3.47 -10.68
C ARG A 233 12.19 4.78 -11.22
N LYS A 234 13.08 5.75 -11.48
CA LYS A 234 12.71 7.08 -11.99
C LYS A 234 11.98 7.02 -13.35
N GLU A 235 12.34 6.06 -14.20
CA GLU A 235 11.75 5.87 -15.52
C GLU A 235 11.43 4.40 -15.72
N ILE A 236 10.22 4.12 -16.22
CA ILE A 236 9.72 2.76 -16.42
C ILE A 236 9.02 2.71 -17.78
N ASP A 237 9.61 2.00 -18.74
CA ASP A 237 8.98 1.79 -20.04
C ASP A 237 7.83 0.76 -19.97
N LYS A 238 6.97 0.77 -21.00
CA LYS A 238 5.78 -0.10 -21.07
C LYS A 238 6.11 -1.60 -21.06
N ASN A 239 7.22 -2.02 -21.65
CA ASN A 239 7.60 -3.44 -21.69
C ASN A 239 8.05 -3.92 -20.31
N ASN A 240 8.86 -3.10 -19.63
CA ASN A 240 9.25 -3.35 -18.25
C ASN A 240 8.03 -3.34 -17.33
N LEU A 241 7.08 -2.43 -17.52
CA LEU A 241 5.85 -2.42 -16.74
C LEU A 241 5.00 -3.70 -16.91
N GLN A 242 4.93 -4.26 -18.11
CA GLN A 242 4.26 -5.55 -18.36
C GLN A 242 4.99 -6.71 -17.67
N LYS A 243 6.34 -6.70 -17.63
CA LYS A 243 7.11 -7.70 -16.89
C LYS A 243 6.87 -7.60 -15.39
N ILE A 244 6.86 -6.38 -14.85
CA ILE A 244 6.53 -6.12 -13.45
C ILE A 244 5.14 -6.67 -13.12
N GLN A 245 4.13 -6.41 -13.96
CA GLN A 245 2.78 -6.95 -13.75
C GLN A 245 2.79 -8.48 -13.62
N LYS A 246 3.49 -9.17 -14.52
CA LYS A 246 3.64 -10.63 -14.45
C LYS A 246 4.35 -11.09 -13.19
N CYS A 247 5.39 -10.38 -12.74
CA CYS A 247 6.07 -10.68 -11.46
C CYS A 247 5.12 -10.57 -10.28
N ILE A 248 4.28 -9.53 -10.22
CA ILE A 248 3.28 -9.35 -9.15
C ILE A 248 2.22 -10.44 -9.21
N GLU A 249 1.68 -10.75 -10.39
CA GLU A 249 0.69 -11.81 -10.56
C GLU A 249 1.22 -13.18 -10.13
N LEU A 250 2.44 -13.52 -10.53
CA LEU A 250 3.13 -14.74 -10.10
C LEU A 250 3.37 -14.75 -8.59
N PHE A 251 3.84 -13.63 -8.03
CA PHE A 251 4.03 -13.48 -6.60
C PHE A 251 2.73 -13.75 -5.83
N VAL A 252 1.64 -13.06 -6.16
CA VAL A 252 0.35 -13.19 -5.47
C VAL A 252 -0.25 -14.59 -5.66
N SER A 253 -0.09 -15.18 -6.86
CA SER A 253 -0.55 -16.54 -7.14
C SER A 253 0.15 -17.59 -6.28
N GLN A 254 1.48 -17.50 -6.18
CA GLN A 254 2.28 -18.41 -5.35
C GLN A 254 2.07 -18.15 -3.87
N LEU A 255 1.91 -16.89 -3.45
CA LEU A 255 1.63 -16.51 -2.07
C LEU A 255 0.37 -17.20 -1.54
N ALA A 256 -0.68 -17.25 -2.36
CA ALA A 256 -1.94 -17.93 -2.04
C ALA A 256 -1.80 -19.45 -1.81
N LYS A 257 -0.71 -20.07 -2.30
CA LYS A 257 -0.41 -21.50 -2.13
C LYS A 257 0.55 -21.75 -0.95
N LEU A 258 1.54 -20.87 -0.78
CA LEU A 258 2.63 -21.03 0.19
C LEU A 258 2.21 -20.70 1.63
N TYR A 259 1.27 -19.77 1.77
CA TYR A 259 0.81 -19.27 3.06
C TYR A 259 -0.64 -19.67 3.32
N ASN A 260 -1.02 -19.63 4.60
CA ASN A 260 -2.42 -19.87 4.95
C ASN A 260 -3.33 -18.76 4.35
N PRO A 261 -4.63 -19.04 4.14
CA PRO A 261 -5.54 -18.13 3.44
C PRO A 261 -5.64 -16.72 4.06
N ASN A 262 -5.35 -16.56 5.34
CA ASN A 262 -5.42 -15.29 6.05
C ASN A 262 -4.40 -14.25 5.54
N ILE A 263 -3.35 -14.66 4.82
CA ILE A 263 -2.38 -13.71 4.26
C ILE A 263 -2.97 -12.86 3.15
N MET A 264 -3.97 -13.39 2.44
CA MET A 264 -4.59 -12.79 1.25
C MET A 264 -5.52 -11.63 1.64
N LYS A 265 -4.97 -10.59 2.28
CA LYS A 265 -5.70 -9.38 2.66
C LYS A 265 -5.85 -8.43 1.48
N SER A 266 -6.64 -7.37 1.65
CA SER A 266 -6.81 -6.33 0.63
C SER A 266 -5.48 -5.77 0.14
N GLY A 267 -4.53 -5.51 1.05
CA GLY A 267 -3.20 -5.01 0.68
C GLY A 267 -2.47 -5.89 -0.34
N ILE A 268 -2.62 -7.22 -0.25
CA ILE A 268 -2.06 -8.16 -1.24
C ILE A 268 -2.77 -8.02 -2.60
N HIS A 269 -4.09 -7.85 -2.61
CA HIS A 269 -4.82 -7.61 -3.85
C HIS A 269 -4.50 -6.24 -4.47
N GLU A 270 -4.25 -5.21 -3.65
CA GLU A 270 -3.85 -3.86 -4.11
C GLU A 270 -2.54 -3.91 -4.92
N LEU A 271 -1.66 -4.87 -4.63
CA LEU A 271 -0.42 -5.07 -5.39
C LEU A 271 -0.68 -5.27 -6.88
N LEU A 272 -1.75 -6.00 -7.22
CA LEU A 272 -2.12 -6.32 -8.61
C LEU A 272 -2.49 -5.08 -9.44
N HIS A 273 -2.71 -3.94 -8.78
CA HIS A 273 -3.08 -2.66 -9.39
C HIS A 273 -1.91 -1.65 -9.43
N LEU A 274 -0.72 -1.99 -8.92
CA LEU A 274 0.39 -1.03 -8.82
C LEU A 274 0.92 -0.56 -10.18
N THR A 275 0.87 -1.44 -11.18
CA THR A 275 1.28 -1.08 -12.54
C THR A 275 0.28 -0.12 -13.19
N ASP A 276 -1.02 -0.27 -12.91
CA ASP A 276 -2.05 0.68 -13.32
C ASP A 276 -1.83 2.05 -12.69
N LEU A 277 -1.43 2.10 -11.41
CA LEU A 277 -1.05 3.36 -10.76
C LEU A 277 0.14 4.01 -11.45
N THR A 278 1.13 3.20 -11.85
CA THR A 278 2.31 3.69 -12.55
C THR A 278 1.97 4.24 -13.93
N ASN A 279 1.03 3.62 -14.64
CA ASN A 279 0.52 4.13 -15.91
C ASN A 279 -0.21 5.47 -15.76
N ASP A 280 -1.00 5.63 -14.69
CA ASP A 280 -1.84 6.82 -14.50
C ASP A 280 -1.08 8.00 -13.91
N PHE A 281 -0.15 7.73 -12.98
CA PHE A 281 0.51 8.73 -12.14
C PHE A 281 2.04 8.75 -12.27
N GLY A 282 2.64 7.86 -13.07
CA GLY A 282 4.09 7.71 -13.14
C GLY A 282 4.66 6.87 -11.99
N PRO A 283 5.98 6.76 -11.87
CA PRO A 283 6.63 5.83 -10.95
C PRO A 283 6.20 5.97 -9.48
N LEU A 284 6.17 4.86 -8.75
CA LEU A 284 5.73 4.84 -7.34
C LEU A 284 6.58 5.72 -6.44
N ASN A 285 7.85 5.96 -6.81
CA ASN A 285 8.75 6.83 -6.07
C ASN A 285 8.32 8.31 -6.09
N ASN A 286 7.59 8.74 -7.13
CA ASN A 286 7.16 10.13 -7.27
C ASN A 286 5.80 10.40 -6.62
N ILE A 287 5.02 9.35 -6.35
CA ILE A 287 3.63 9.43 -5.90
C ILE A 287 3.42 8.93 -4.47
N ASN A 288 4.50 8.61 -3.76
CA ASN A 288 4.45 8.15 -2.38
C ASN A 288 4.24 9.31 -1.39
N CYS A 289 3.80 8.96 -0.17
CA CYS A 289 3.41 9.96 0.82
C CYS A 289 4.55 10.44 1.74
N PHE A 290 5.80 10.01 1.52
CA PHE A 290 6.92 10.32 2.43
C PHE A 290 7.20 11.81 2.58
N PRO A 291 7.28 12.62 1.49
CA PRO A 291 7.50 14.06 1.62
C PRO A 291 6.39 14.76 2.41
N PHE A 292 5.14 14.28 2.30
CA PHE A 292 4.00 14.87 3.02
C PHE A 292 4.04 14.58 4.52
N GLU A 293 4.38 13.36 4.94
CA GLU A 293 4.56 13.08 6.36
C GLU A 293 5.67 13.94 6.97
N GLU A 294 6.76 14.16 6.21
CA GLU A 294 7.83 15.04 6.66
C GLU A 294 7.36 16.50 6.78
N LEU A 295 6.65 17.00 5.77
CA LEU A 295 6.08 18.35 5.78
C LEU A 295 5.06 18.54 6.90
N ASN A 296 4.13 17.59 7.08
CA ASN A 296 3.16 17.60 8.17
C ASN A 296 3.86 17.65 9.52
N ARG A 297 4.88 16.81 9.74
CA ARG A 297 5.68 16.84 10.98
C ARG A 297 6.33 18.20 11.23
N LYS A 298 6.89 18.84 10.18
CA LYS A 298 7.46 20.19 10.27
C LYS A 298 6.38 21.22 10.62
N ILE A 299 5.26 21.25 9.89
CA ILE A 299 4.16 22.18 10.13
C ILE A 299 3.59 22.01 11.55
N THR A 300 3.31 20.77 11.98
CA THR A 300 2.80 20.51 13.33
C THR A 300 3.76 20.98 14.42
N SER A 301 5.08 20.92 14.19
CA SER A 301 6.07 21.45 15.15
C SER A 301 6.11 22.99 15.21
N LEU A 302 5.66 23.67 14.15
CA LEU A 302 5.59 25.13 14.09
C LEU A 302 4.31 25.68 14.74
N ILE A 303 3.27 24.86 14.89
CA ILE A 303 2.04 25.24 15.59
C ILE A 303 2.28 25.23 17.10
N HIS A 304 2.70 26.38 17.62
CA HIS A 304 2.80 26.68 19.05
C HIS A 304 1.42 27.16 19.49
N GLY A 305 0.78 26.38 20.35
CA GLY A 305 -0.47 26.70 21.03
C GLY A 305 -0.25 26.45 22.50
#